data_AF-D4RXD5-F1
#
_entry.id   AF-D4RXD5-F1
#
_cell.length_a   1.000
_cell.length_b   1.000
_cell.length_c   1.000
_cell.angle_alpha   90.00
_cell.angle_beta   90.00
_cell.angle_gamma   90.00
#
_symmetry.space_group_name_H-M   'P 1'
#
loop_
_entity.id
_entity.type
_entity.pdbx_description
1 polymer ?
#
loop_
_entity_poly.entity_id
_entity_poly.type
_entity_poly.pdbx_seq_one_letter_code
_entity_poly.pdbx_strand_id
1 'polypeptide(L)'
;MMTQERNKNMDIRGIWKVKEIRVPTPEGEMVITPDNPPDDERFEGSIEMMQYQTEFAEDGVVNTLMLVPDNMREEAARHGVTVRDDGYSVIESTVWKEENGKFYYDTGIEGEVLGEKVDSFAEIPVTDDNCLLYGLGMIVLERI
;
A
#
# COMPACT_ATOMS: atom_id res chain seq x y z
N MET A 1 -8.71 6.45 -28.19
CA MET A 1 -9.70 5.83 -27.29
C MET A 1 -9.47 4.32 -27.29
N MET A 2 -8.55 3.81 -26.47
CA MET A 2 -8.33 2.35 -26.29
C MET A 2 -7.91 2.02 -24.85
N THR A 3 -8.06 2.94 -23.90
CA THR A 3 -7.54 2.78 -22.53
C THR A 3 -8.58 2.22 -21.54
N GLN A 4 -9.85 2.13 -21.91
CA GLN A 4 -10.93 1.73 -20.97
C GLN A 4 -11.26 0.22 -20.96
N GLU A 5 -10.81 -0.57 -21.94
CA GLU A 5 -11.17 -2.00 -21.99
C GLU A 5 -10.16 -2.94 -21.30
N ARG A 6 -8.90 -2.52 -21.09
CA ARG A 6 -7.88 -3.39 -20.48
C ARG A 6 -8.01 -3.56 -18.96
N ASN A 7 -8.64 -2.62 -18.26
CA ASN A 7 -8.73 -2.67 -16.79
C ASN A 7 -9.86 -3.58 -16.28
N LYS A 8 -10.70 -4.15 -17.15
CA LYS A 8 -11.85 -4.99 -16.74
C LYS A 8 -11.48 -6.38 -16.19
N ASN A 9 -10.21 -6.77 -16.21
CA ASN A 9 -9.77 -8.14 -15.90
C ASN A 9 -8.69 -8.25 -14.82
N MET A 10 -8.25 -7.14 -14.21
CA MET A 10 -7.21 -7.22 -13.18
C MET A 10 -7.81 -7.62 -11.84
N ASP A 11 -7.35 -8.74 -11.29
CA ASP A 11 -7.65 -9.14 -9.92
C ASP A 11 -6.58 -8.60 -8.97
N ILE A 12 -6.94 -7.64 -8.12
CA ILE A 12 -5.99 -7.04 -7.19
C ILE A 12 -5.78 -7.89 -5.92
N ARG A 13 -6.57 -8.95 -5.70
CA ARG A 13 -6.52 -9.75 -4.47
C ARG A 13 -5.23 -10.55 -4.35
N GLY A 14 -4.63 -10.52 -3.17
CA GLY A 14 -3.34 -11.15 -2.88
C GLY A 14 -2.33 -10.16 -2.33
N ILE A 15 -1.07 -10.61 -2.23
CA ILE A 15 0.01 -9.87 -1.59
C ILE A 15 0.85 -9.14 -2.64
N TRP A 16 1.15 -7.88 -2.34
CA TRP A 16 1.95 -6.98 -3.14
C TRP A 16 3.08 -6.42 -2.31
N LYS A 17 4.24 -6.20 -2.92
CA LYS A 17 5.39 -5.54 -2.29
C LYS A 17 5.57 -4.15 -2.90
N VAL A 18 6.25 -3.26 -2.18
CA VAL A 18 6.60 -1.94 -2.70
C VAL A 18 7.68 -2.08 -3.77
N LYS A 19 7.37 -1.57 -4.97
CA LYS A 19 8.29 -1.45 -6.10
C LYS A 19 9.09 -0.15 -6.01
N GLU A 20 8.39 0.95 -5.78
CA GLU A 20 8.97 2.28 -5.61
C GLU A 20 8.05 3.18 -4.78
N ILE A 21 8.63 4.23 -4.19
CA ILE A 21 7.94 5.30 -3.48
C ILE A 21 8.28 6.61 -4.17
N ARG A 22 7.25 7.41 -4.41
CA ARG A 22 7.29 8.70 -5.08
C ARG A 22 7.08 9.77 -4.02
N VAL A 23 8.16 10.48 -3.70
CA VAL A 23 8.17 11.53 -2.70
C VAL A 23 8.14 12.88 -3.40
N PRO A 24 7.13 13.73 -3.16
CA PRO A 24 7.15 15.11 -3.61
C PRO A 24 8.26 15.90 -2.91
N THR A 25 9.14 16.54 -3.67
CA THR A 25 10.21 17.42 -3.19
C THR A 25 10.11 18.81 -3.85
N PRO A 26 10.81 19.84 -3.34
CA PRO A 26 10.86 21.16 -3.98
C PRO A 26 11.38 21.13 -5.43
N GLU A 27 12.22 20.15 -5.78
CA GLU A 27 12.83 19.98 -7.10
C GLU A 27 11.96 19.15 -8.07
N GLY A 28 10.90 18.51 -7.57
CA GLY A 28 10.02 17.65 -8.36
C GLY A 28 9.62 16.38 -7.61
N GLU A 29 9.38 15.30 -8.33
CA GLU A 29 9.14 13.98 -7.73
C GLU A 29 10.46 13.21 -7.62
N MET A 30 10.77 12.73 -6.42
CA MET A 30 11.87 11.81 -6.17
C MET A 30 11.36 10.38 -6.11
N VAL A 31 11.96 9.49 -6.88
CA VAL A 31 11.64 8.05 -6.88
C VAL A 31 12.67 7.31 -6.03
N ILE A 32 12.20 6.63 -5.00
CA ILE A 32 12.99 5.76 -4.13
C ILE A 32 12.66 4.32 -4.50
N THR A 33 13.68 3.47 -4.60
CA THR A 33 13.51 2.03 -4.89
C THR A 33 14.32 1.21 -3.87
N PRO A 34 13.94 -0.06 -3.61
CA PRO A 34 14.71 -0.93 -2.73
C PRO A 34 16.17 -1.12 -3.14
N ASP A 35 16.47 -1.06 -4.44
CA ASP A 35 17.82 -1.24 -4.99
C ASP A 35 18.71 0.01 -4.86
N ASN A 36 18.10 1.18 -4.66
CA ASN A 36 18.81 2.45 -4.56
C ASN A 36 18.14 3.39 -3.54
N PRO A 37 18.14 3.03 -2.25
CA PRO A 37 17.60 3.88 -1.20
C PRO A 37 18.51 5.11 -0.99
N PRO A 38 17.95 6.30 -0.72
CA PRO A 38 18.75 7.46 -0.36
C PRO A 38 19.42 7.28 1.01
N ASP A 39 20.64 7.78 1.14
CA ASP A 39 21.37 7.87 2.42
C ASP A 39 21.12 9.24 3.05
N ASP A 40 19.89 9.47 3.51
CA ASP A 40 19.46 10.73 4.10
C ASP A 40 18.29 10.49 5.06
N GLU A 41 18.47 10.91 6.32
CA GLU A 41 17.53 10.73 7.43
C GLU A 41 16.12 11.24 7.10
N ARG A 42 16.00 12.23 6.21
CA ARG A 42 14.71 12.78 5.76
C ARG A 42 13.80 11.75 5.08
N PHE A 43 14.37 10.67 4.55
CA PHE A 43 13.63 9.63 3.85
C PHE A 43 13.56 8.30 4.62
N GLU A 44 14.01 8.25 5.88
CA GLU A 44 13.98 7.02 6.69
C GLU A 44 12.59 6.39 6.72
N GLY A 45 11.52 7.18 6.90
CA GLY A 45 10.16 6.67 6.87
C GLY A 45 9.76 6.08 5.51
N SER A 46 10.24 6.65 4.40
CA SER A 46 10.02 6.06 3.07
C SER A 46 10.79 4.75 2.92
N ILE A 47 12.02 4.68 3.43
CA ILE A 47 12.83 3.46 3.40
C ILE A 47 12.21 2.37 4.29
N GLU A 48 11.65 2.73 5.43
CA GLU A 48 10.91 1.80 6.30
C GLU A 48 9.68 1.24 5.58
N MET A 49 8.91 2.09 4.90
CA MET A 49 7.74 1.68 4.12
C MET A 49 8.05 0.66 3.02
N MET A 50 9.27 0.63 2.48
CA MET A 50 9.70 -0.37 1.49
C MET A 50 9.69 -1.79 2.03
N GLN A 51 9.77 -1.95 3.35
CA GLN A 51 9.80 -3.26 4.00
C GLN A 51 8.39 -3.86 4.16
N TYR A 52 7.35 -3.05 3.95
CA TYR A 52 5.97 -3.48 4.08
C TYR A 52 5.46 -4.18 2.82
N GLN A 53 4.49 -5.08 3.05
CA GLN A 53 3.67 -5.65 2.01
C GLN A 53 2.23 -5.21 2.20
N THR A 54 1.48 -5.19 1.10
CA THR A 54 0.06 -4.86 1.10
C THR A 54 -0.72 -6.08 0.63
N GLU A 55 -1.61 -6.59 1.48
CA GLU A 55 -2.49 -7.71 1.15
C GLU A 55 -3.90 -7.19 0.91
N PHE A 56 -4.41 -7.35 -0.31
CA PHE A 56 -5.82 -7.15 -0.62
C PHE A 56 -6.54 -8.49 -0.43
N ALA A 57 -7.22 -8.66 0.71
CA ALA A 57 -7.89 -9.89 1.07
C ALA A 57 -9.26 -10.04 0.37
N GLU A 58 -9.76 -11.27 0.27
CA GLU A 58 -11.02 -11.60 -0.42
C GLU A 58 -12.27 -11.01 0.27
N ASP A 59 -12.20 -10.75 1.57
CA ASP A 59 -13.28 -10.22 2.38
C ASP A 59 -13.41 -8.69 2.32
N GLY A 60 -12.64 -8.04 1.43
CA GLY A 60 -12.64 -6.58 1.29
C GLY A 60 -11.75 -5.87 2.31
N VAL A 61 -10.89 -6.59 3.05
CA VAL A 61 -9.88 -5.99 3.92
C VAL A 61 -8.58 -5.77 3.15
N VAL A 62 -7.92 -4.64 3.38
CA VAL A 62 -6.54 -4.41 2.97
C VAL A 62 -5.66 -4.33 4.20
N ASN A 63 -4.64 -5.18 4.27
CA ASN A 63 -3.70 -5.26 5.39
C ASN A 63 -2.35 -4.71 4.98
N THR A 64 -1.75 -3.90 5.86
CA THR A 64 -0.32 -3.60 5.82
C THR A 64 0.40 -4.65 6.65
N LEU A 65 1.34 -5.36 6.02
CA LEU A 65 2.06 -6.49 6.59
C LEU A 65 3.52 -6.11 6.83
N MET A 66 4.03 -6.46 8.01
CA MET A 66 5.44 -6.34 8.37
C MET A 66 6.02 -7.73 8.65
N LEU A 67 7.19 -8.03 8.06
CA LEU A 67 7.91 -9.26 8.37
C LEU A 67 8.43 -9.20 9.80
N VAL A 68 8.15 -10.24 10.60
CA VAL A 68 8.71 -10.38 11.95
C VAL A 68 9.87 -11.37 11.90
N PRO A 69 11.12 -10.93 12.08
CA PRO A 69 12.28 -11.81 12.09
C PRO A 69 12.13 -12.95 13.10
N ASP A 70 12.62 -14.14 12.76
CA ASP A 70 12.47 -15.36 13.58
C ASP A 70 12.95 -15.18 15.02
N ASN A 71 14.06 -14.45 15.21
CA ASN A 71 14.62 -14.14 16.53
C ASN A 71 13.77 -13.16 17.35
N MET A 72 12.81 -12.48 16.74
CA MET A 72 11.90 -11.53 17.38
C MET A 72 10.50 -12.10 17.63
N ARG A 73 10.15 -13.26 17.05
CA ARG A 73 8.79 -13.83 17.14
C ARG A 73 8.36 -14.13 18.58
N GLU A 74 9.25 -14.64 19.42
CA GLU A 74 8.92 -14.93 20.83
C GLU A 74 8.64 -13.65 21.62
N GLU A 75 9.43 -12.60 21.39
CA GLU A 75 9.22 -11.29 22.00
C GLU A 75 7.92 -10.65 21.51
N ALA A 76 7.68 -10.66 20.20
CA ALA A 76 6.45 -10.17 19.59
C ALA A 76 5.21 -10.84 20.24
N ALA A 77 5.23 -12.16 20.41
CA ALA A 77 4.16 -12.90 21.09
C ALA A 77 3.98 -12.47 22.56
N ARG A 78 5.07 -12.20 23.30
CA ARG A 78 4.98 -11.66 24.68
C ARG A 78 4.32 -10.29 24.73
N HIS A 79 4.45 -9.50 23.66
CA HIS A 79 3.79 -8.21 23.48
C HIS A 79 2.39 -8.31 22.86
N GLY A 80 1.87 -9.52 22.64
CA GLY A 80 0.54 -9.76 22.08
C GLY A 80 0.44 -9.56 20.56
N VAL A 81 1.58 -9.44 19.88
CA VAL A 81 1.62 -9.39 18.41
C VAL A 81 1.38 -10.79 17.86
N THR A 82 0.40 -10.89 16.95
CA THR A 82 0.07 -12.14 16.28
C THR A 82 0.87 -12.25 14.98
N VAL A 83 1.79 -13.21 14.92
CA VAL A 83 2.57 -13.50 13.72
C VAL A 83 1.94 -14.69 12.99
N ARG A 84 1.66 -14.51 11.70
CA ARG A 84 1.14 -15.55 10.79
C ARG A 84 2.19 -16.62 10.53
N ASP A 85 1.76 -17.76 9.96
CA ASP A 85 2.65 -18.87 9.61
C ASP A 85 3.72 -18.47 8.58
N ASP A 86 3.42 -17.50 7.72
CA ASP A 86 4.35 -16.91 6.74
C ASP A 86 5.37 -15.93 7.36
N GLY A 87 5.31 -15.68 8.67
CA GLY A 87 6.22 -14.80 9.39
C GLY A 87 5.81 -13.32 9.41
N TYR A 88 4.68 -12.95 8.80
CA TYR A 88 4.21 -11.58 8.78
C TYR A 88 3.22 -11.29 9.91
N SER A 89 3.20 -10.05 10.37
CA SER A 89 2.15 -9.51 11.24
C SER A 89 1.38 -8.42 10.50
N VAL A 90 0.08 -8.37 10.71
CA VAL A 90 -0.75 -7.23 10.31
C VAL A 90 -0.46 -6.07 11.28
N ILE A 91 -0.04 -4.92 10.75
CA ILE A 91 0.22 -3.72 11.56
C ILE A 91 -0.85 -2.65 11.39
N GLU A 92 -1.58 -2.71 10.27
CA GLU A 92 -2.69 -1.84 9.95
C GLU A 92 -3.69 -2.60 9.07
N SER A 93 -4.98 -2.33 9.25
CA SER A 93 -6.05 -2.86 8.41
C SER A 93 -7.03 -1.74 8.08
N THR A 94 -7.41 -1.66 6.81
CA THR A 94 -8.52 -0.83 6.33
C THR A 94 -9.35 -1.64 5.33
N VAL A 95 -10.33 -1.03 4.69
CA VAL A 95 -11.21 -1.69 3.74
C VAL A 95 -10.92 -1.26 2.31
N TRP A 96 -11.13 -2.17 1.36
CA TRP A 96 -11.12 -1.88 -0.07
C TRP A 96 -12.41 -2.36 -0.72
N LYS A 97 -12.74 -1.77 -1.86
CA LYS A 97 -13.93 -2.11 -2.64
C LYS A 97 -13.67 -1.98 -4.13
N GLU A 98 -14.45 -2.70 -4.92
CA GLU A 98 -14.55 -2.52 -6.36
C GLU A 98 -15.90 -1.89 -6.72
N GLU A 99 -15.87 -0.76 -7.43
CA GLU A 99 -17.07 -0.09 -7.93
C GLU A 99 -16.87 0.30 -9.39
N ASN A 100 -17.77 -0.12 -10.27
CA ASN A 100 -17.73 0.17 -11.71
C ASN A 100 -16.40 -0.23 -12.40
N GLY A 101 -15.77 -1.32 -11.96
CA GLY A 101 -14.49 -1.81 -12.49
C GLY A 101 -13.28 -0.97 -12.07
N LYS A 102 -13.43 -0.18 -11.00
CA LYS A 102 -12.35 0.57 -10.35
C LYS A 102 -12.20 0.11 -8.91
N PHE A 103 -10.96 0.13 -8.43
CA PHE A 103 -10.63 -0.26 -7.07
C PHE A 103 -10.48 0.98 -6.19
N TYR A 104 -10.90 0.88 -4.95
CA TYR A 104 -10.80 1.94 -3.95
C TYR A 104 -10.39 1.37 -2.61
N TYR A 105 -9.70 2.15 -1.80
CA TYR A 105 -9.45 1.83 -0.39
C TYR A 105 -9.82 3.01 0.49
N ASP A 106 -10.23 2.71 1.72
CA ASP A 106 -10.51 3.70 2.74
C ASP A 106 -9.19 4.20 3.32
N THR A 107 -8.88 5.47 3.07
CA THR A 107 -7.67 6.12 3.56
C THR A 107 -7.74 6.48 5.05
N GLY A 108 -8.94 6.43 5.65
CA GLY A 108 -9.20 6.95 6.98
C GLY A 108 -9.07 8.47 7.09
N ILE A 109 -8.81 9.19 5.98
CA ILE A 109 -8.70 10.64 5.98
C ILE A 109 -10.07 11.24 6.25
N GLU A 110 -10.17 11.99 7.34
CA GLU A 110 -11.36 12.77 7.69
C GLU A 110 -11.17 14.24 7.35
N GLY A 111 -12.26 14.91 6.97
CA GLY A 111 -12.24 16.34 6.70
C GLY A 111 -13.56 16.85 6.13
N GLU A 112 -13.67 18.17 6.05
CA GLU A 112 -14.81 18.86 5.42
C GLU A 112 -14.30 19.94 4.47
N VAL A 113 -14.90 20.04 3.28
CA VAL A 113 -14.64 21.11 2.31
C VAL A 113 -15.96 21.82 2.04
N LEU A 114 -16.00 23.13 2.29
CA LEU A 114 -17.21 23.96 2.15
C LEU A 114 -18.43 23.41 2.92
N GLY A 115 -18.20 22.71 4.03
CA GLY A 115 -19.24 22.11 4.87
C GLY A 115 -19.73 20.73 4.42
N GLU A 116 -19.12 20.15 3.39
CA GLU A 116 -19.39 18.76 2.97
C GLU A 116 -18.26 17.85 3.45
N LYS A 117 -18.63 16.70 4.05
CA LYS A 117 -17.67 15.69 4.49
C LYS A 117 -16.95 15.11 3.27
N VAL A 118 -15.62 15.03 3.36
CA VAL A 118 -14.79 14.38 2.35
C VAL A 118 -15.01 12.87 2.40
N ASP A 119 -15.17 12.25 1.22
CA ASP A 119 -15.14 10.79 1.10
C ASP A 119 -13.72 10.28 1.35
N SER A 120 -13.58 9.35 2.28
CA SER A 120 -12.28 8.79 2.67
C SER A 120 -11.77 7.77 1.66
N PHE A 121 -12.60 7.30 0.71
CA PHE A 121 -12.17 6.35 -0.31
C PHE A 121 -11.33 7.02 -1.40
N ALA A 122 -10.13 6.51 -1.61
CA ALA A 122 -9.26 6.87 -2.71
C ALA A 122 -9.22 5.77 -3.77
N GLU A 123 -9.21 6.16 -5.05
CA GLU A 123 -9.02 5.21 -6.16
C GLU A 123 -7.63 4.59 -6.09
N ILE A 124 -7.53 3.32 -6.48
CA ILE A 124 -6.27 2.57 -6.68
C ILE A 124 -6.13 2.33 -8.18
N PRO A 125 -5.46 3.24 -8.91
CA PRO A 125 -5.19 3.04 -10.32
C PRO A 125 -4.33 1.80 -10.57
N VAL A 126 -4.67 1.08 -11.63
CA VAL A 126 -3.84 0.03 -12.23
C VAL A 126 -3.02 0.65 -13.35
N THR A 127 -1.70 0.45 -13.33
CA THR A 127 -0.79 0.93 -14.37
C THR A 127 -0.74 -0.02 -15.57
N ASP A 128 -0.21 0.44 -16.72
CA ASP A 128 -0.05 -0.41 -17.92
C ASP A 128 0.89 -1.62 -17.70
N ASP A 129 1.76 -1.57 -16.69
CA ASP A 129 2.65 -2.67 -16.28
C ASP A 129 2.07 -3.55 -15.15
N ASN A 130 0.75 -3.50 -14.92
CA ASN A 130 0.02 -4.26 -13.90
C ASN A 130 0.54 -4.03 -12.46
N CYS A 131 1.02 -2.82 -12.18
CA CYS A 131 1.29 -2.36 -10.82
C CYS A 131 0.07 -1.58 -10.29
N LEU A 132 0.01 -1.40 -8.96
CA LEU A 132 -1.01 -0.61 -8.31
C LEU A 132 -0.43 0.71 -7.82
N LEU A 133 -1.13 1.82 -8.04
CA LEU A 133 -0.83 3.10 -7.42
C LEU A 133 -1.61 3.21 -6.10
N TYR A 134 -0.92 3.01 -4.99
CA TYR A 134 -1.45 3.02 -3.64
C TYR A 134 -0.95 4.23 -2.84
N GLY A 135 -1.52 4.49 -1.66
CA GLY A 135 -1.10 5.61 -0.81
C GLY A 135 -1.26 6.97 -1.51
N LEU A 136 -2.43 7.22 -2.10
CA LEU A 136 -2.71 8.42 -2.92
C LEU A 136 -1.76 8.58 -4.12
N GLY A 137 -1.23 7.47 -4.65
CA GLY A 137 -0.32 7.45 -5.79
C GLY A 137 1.16 7.63 -5.43
N MET A 138 1.48 7.75 -4.14
CA MET A 138 2.87 7.83 -3.66
C MET A 138 3.58 6.48 -3.67
N ILE A 139 2.85 5.36 -3.69
CA ILE A 139 3.43 4.02 -3.58
C ILE A 139 3.07 3.23 -4.83
N VAL A 140 4.06 2.68 -5.50
CA VAL A 140 3.83 1.72 -6.58
C VAL A 140 4.03 0.33 -6.01
N LEU A 141 2.99 -0.50 -6.10
CA LEU A 141 3.01 -1.88 -5.64
C LEU A 141 3.16 -2.82 -6.84
N GLU A 142 4.05 -3.80 -6.71
CA GLU A 142 4.15 -4.92 -7.66
C GLU A 142 3.80 -6.24 -6.98
N ARG A 143 3.22 -7.14 -7.77
CA ARG A 143 2.78 -8.45 -7.27
C ARG A 143 3.99 -9.34 -6.96
N ILE A 144 3.86 -10.14 -5.89
CA ILE A 144 4.84 -11.19 -5.50
C ILE A 144 4.62 -12.46 -6.32
#